data_AF-A0A932I6K3-F1
#
_entry.id   AF-A0A932I6K3-F1
#
_cell.length_a   1.000
_cell.length_b   1.000
_cell.length_c   1.000
_cell.angle_alpha   90.00
_cell.angle_beta   90.00
_cell.angle_gamma   90.00
#
_symmetry.space_group_name_H-M   'P 1'
#
loop_
_entity.id
_entity.type
_entity.pdbx_description
1 polymer ?
#
loop_
_entity_poly.entity_id
_entity_poly.type
_entity_poly.pdbx_seq_one_letter_code
_entity_poly.pdbx_strand_id
1 'polypeptide(L)'
;MNVDKAVSSVRPGPNDIVVFYYSGHGFNEVDEGYQFPYLDLRDKGFQHYGGPFTLNIESIYQKLKAKGGRLNLVLSDCCNRDPTSGALVSSEGASTRTSSIGWSKENCQALSCRKDPCPC
;
A
#
# COMPACT_ATOMS: atom_id res chain seq x y z
N MET A 1 -11.12 10.24 -8.44
CA MET A 1 -9.91 9.48 -8.81
C MET A 1 -10.27 8.03 -9.07
N ASN A 2 -9.56 7.32 -9.95
CA ASN A 2 -9.89 5.93 -10.29
C ASN A 2 -9.60 4.95 -9.15
N VAL A 3 -8.54 5.19 -8.35
CA VAL A 3 -8.17 4.35 -7.21
C VAL A 3 -9.25 4.36 -6.12
N ASP A 4 -9.72 5.55 -5.73
CA ASP A 4 -10.75 5.68 -4.69
C ASP A 4 -12.09 5.03 -5.08
N LYS A 5 -12.46 5.13 -6.37
CA LYS A 5 -13.63 4.43 -6.93
C LYS A 5 -13.45 2.91 -6.88
N ALA A 6 -12.26 2.42 -7.25
CA ALA A 6 -11.95 0.99 -7.20
C ALA A 6 -12.04 0.47 -5.76
N VAL A 7 -11.37 1.11 -4.81
CA VAL A 7 -11.41 0.78 -3.37
C VAL A 7 -12.86 0.79 -2.86
N SER A 8 -13.64 1.80 -3.22
CA SER A 8 -15.04 1.94 -2.79
C SER A 8 -15.96 0.85 -3.36
N SER A 9 -15.68 0.36 -4.57
CA SER A 9 -16.48 -0.67 -5.24
C SER A 9 -16.35 -2.08 -4.66
N VAL A 10 -15.22 -2.40 -4.01
CA VAL A 10 -14.97 -3.73 -3.43
C VAL A 10 -15.95 -4.00 -2.28
N ARG A 11 -16.58 -5.17 -2.26
CA ARG A 11 -17.52 -5.60 -1.21
C ARG A 11 -17.12 -7.00 -0.71
N PRO A 12 -16.11 -7.10 0.18
CA PRO A 12 -15.67 -8.38 0.70
C PRO A 12 -16.69 -8.94 1.68
N GLY A 13 -16.87 -10.26 1.67
CA GLY A 13 -17.54 -10.98 2.73
C GLY A 13 -16.62 -11.23 3.94
N PRO A 14 -17.18 -11.67 5.09
CA PRO A 14 -16.43 -11.85 6.34
C PRO A 14 -15.26 -12.84 6.29
N ASN A 15 -15.22 -13.73 5.29
CA ASN A 15 -14.16 -14.73 5.12
C ASN A 15 -13.15 -14.37 4.01
N ASP A 16 -13.39 -13.28 3.27
CA ASP A 16 -12.61 -12.90 2.10
C ASP A 16 -11.28 -12.28 2.50
N ILE A 17 -10.31 -12.41 1.61
CA ILE A 17 -9.01 -11.76 1.71
C ILE A 17 -8.96 -10.66 0.67
N VAL A 18 -8.64 -9.44 1.10
CA VAL A 18 -8.47 -8.29 0.21
C VAL A 18 -6.99 -7.95 0.12
N VAL A 19 -6.47 -7.94 -1.09
CA VAL A 19 -5.09 -7.51 -1.38
C VAL A 19 -5.16 -6.25 -2.23
N PHE A 20 -4.59 -5.16 -1.73
CA PHE A 20 -4.33 -3.95 -2.48
C PHE A 20 -2.83 -3.85 -2.74
N TYR A 21 -2.45 -3.73 -4.01
CA TYR A 21 -1.08 -3.54 -4.43
C TYR A 21 -1.00 -2.32 -5.34
N TYR A 22 -0.08 -1.41 -5.01
CA TYR A 22 0.26 -0.27 -5.84
C TYR A 22 1.77 -0.26 -6.09
N SER A 23 2.16 0.00 -7.33
CA SER A 23 3.54 0.27 -7.71
C SER A 23 3.56 1.53 -8.58
N GLY A 24 4.46 2.47 -8.25
CA GLY A 24 4.52 3.76 -8.94
C GLY A 24 5.18 4.84 -8.11
N HIS A 25 4.89 6.08 -8.45
CA HIS A 25 5.41 7.24 -7.74
C HIS A 25 4.69 7.44 -6.41
N GLY A 26 5.47 7.79 -5.40
CA GLY A 26 4.95 8.13 -4.09
C GLY A 26 5.86 9.13 -3.42
N PHE A 27 5.35 9.74 -2.37
CA PHE A 27 6.09 10.71 -1.59
C PHE A 27 5.59 10.71 -0.14
N ASN A 28 6.34 11.35 0.74
CA ASN A 28 5.92 11.62 2.11
C ASN A 28 5.92 13.13 2.32
N GLU A 29 4.79 13.70 2.72
CA GLU A 29 4.74 15.08 3.18
C GLU A 29 5.08 15.09 4.67
N VAL A 30 6.25 15.62 4.99
CA VAL A 30 6.84 15.61 6.34
C VAL A 30 5.95 16.34 7.37
N ASP A 31 5.06 17.22 6.91
CA ASP A 31 4.16 18.00 7.74
C ASP A 31 2.84 17.30 8.09
N GLU A 32 2.46 16.23 7.39
CA GLU A 32 1.29 15.43 7.73
C GLU A 32 1.73 14.19 8.52
N GLY A 33 1.21 14.00 9.73
CA GLY A 33 1.63 12.95 10.68
C GLY A 33 1.37 11.49 10.26
N TYR A 34 1.23 11.22 8.97
CA TYR A 34 1.08 9.89 8.41
C TYR A 34 2.43 9.18 8.28
N GLN A 35 2.50 7.96 8.79
CA GLN A 35 3.72 7.15 8.68
C GLN A 35 3.92 6.54 7.27
N PHE A 36 2.84 6.43 6.50
CA PHE A 36 2.81 5.76 5.20
C PHE A 36 2.80 6.76 4.04
N PRO A 37 3.33 6.37 2.87
CA PRO A 37 3.45 7.28 1.73
C PRO A 37 2.10 7.68 1.14
N TYR A 38 2.10 8.83 0.49
CA TYR A 38 1.11 9.26 -0.48
C TYR A 38 1.39 8.64 -1.83
N LEU A 39 0.33 8.17 -2.49
CA LEU A 39 0.34 7.82 -3.91
C LEU A 39 0.37 9.11 -4.73
N ASP A 40 1.33 9.21 -5.64
CA ASP A 40 1.34 10.26 -6.64
C ASP A 40 0.54 9.79 -7.86
N LEU A 41 -0.69 10.29 -7.98
CA LEU A 41 -1.62 9.96 -9.07
C LEU A 41 -1.77 11.14 -10.04
N ARG A 42 -0.81 12.07 -10.01
CA ARG A 42 -0.77 13.21 -10.91
C ARG A 42 -0.45 12.76 -12.32
N ASP A 43 -1.13 13.35 -13.29
CA ASP A 43 -0.91 13.13 -14.72
C ASP A 43 -0.28 14.36 -15.40
N LYS A 44 -0.22 15.49 -14.69
CA LYS A 44 0.34 16.76 -15.16
C LYS A 44 1.38 17.30 -14.19
N GLY A 45 2.51 17.79 -14.72
CA GLY A 45 3.61 18.33 -13.91
C GLY A 45 3.29 19.60 -13.11
N PHE A 46 2.18 20.31 -13.40
CA PHE A 46 1.75 21.50 -12.65
C PHE A 46 0.84 21.17 -11.45
N GLN A 47 0.43 19.91 -11.29
CA GLN A 47 -0.39 19.50 -10.15
C GLN A 47 0.46 19.48 -8.88
N HIS A 48 -0.08 20.04 -7.80
CA HIS A 48 0.63 20.16 -6.53
C HIS A 48 0.63 18.84 -5.76
N TYR A 49 1.71 18.60 -5.01
CA TYR A 49 1.73 17.60 -3.94
C TYR A 49 0.65 17.95 -2.89
N GLY A 50 0.04 16.93 -2.28
CA GLY A 50 -1.06 17.12 -1.32
C GLY A 50 -2.40 17.53 -1.95
N GLY A 51 -2.47 17.66 -3.29
CA GLY A 51 -3.66 18.06 -4.00
C GLY A 51 -4.71 16.95 -4.18
N PRO A 52 -5.77 17.19 -4.97
CA PRO A 52 -6.81 16.19 -5.26
C PRO A 52 -6.29 14.98 -6.08
N PHE A 53 -5.01 15.00 -6.44
CA PHE A 53 -4.29 13.98 -7.21
C PHE A 53 -3.35 13.12 -6.36
N THR A 54 -3.48 13.19 -5.03
CA THR A 54 -2.66 12.42 -4.08
C THR A 54 -3.56 11.66 -3.10
N LEU A 55 -3.12 10.48 -2.66
CA LEU A 55 -3.91 9.66 -1.73
C LEU A 55 -2.99 8.90 -0.77
N ASN A 56 -3.20 9.07 0.54
CA ASN A 56 -2.40 8.35 1.53
C ASN A 56 -2.75 6.85 1.57
N ILE A 57 -1.73 5.99 1.65
CA ILE A 57 -1.90 4.54 1.79
C ILE A 57 -2.66 4.15 3.06
N GLU A 58 -2.45 4.85 4.17
CA GLU A 58 -3.17 4.61 5.41
C GLU A 58 -4.68 4.82 5.25
N SER A 59 -5.08 5.86 4.51
CA SER A 59 -6.50 6.10 4.19
C SER A 59 -7.11 4.95 3.38
N ILE A 60 -6.36 4.36 2.45
CA ILE A 60 -6.79 3.18 1.69
C ILE A 60 -6.96 1.98 2.61
N TYR A 61 -5.98 1.74 3.50
CA TYR A 61 -6.04 0.67 4.48
C TYR A 61 -7.26 0.80 5.39
N GLN A 62 -7.54 1.98 5.95
CA GLN A 62 -8.72 2.18 6.81
C GLN A 62 -10.03 1.95 6.05
N LYS A 63 -10.13 2.42 4.80
CA LYS A 63 -11.31 2.17 3.94
C LYS A 63 -11.54 0.70 3.65
N LEU A 64 -10.47 -0.08 3.42
CA LEU A 64 -10.57 -1.52 3.18
C LEU A 64 -10.89 -2.29 4.46
N LYS A 65 -10.23 -1.94 5.57
CA LYS A 65 -10.48 -2.53 6.89
C LYS A 65 -11.94 -2.37 7.32
N ALA A 66 -12.52 -1.18 7.11
CA ALA A 66 -13.92 -0.90 7.44
C ALA A 66 -14.93 -1.79 6.70
N LYS A 67 -14.52 -2.46 5.62
CA LYS A 67 -15.40 -3.35 4.84
C LYS A 67 -15.51 -4.76 5.41
N GLY A 68 -14.71 -5.12 6.41
CA GLY A 68 -14.90 -6.36 7.17
C GLY A 68 -14.39 -7.65 6.49
N GLY A 69 -13.46 -7.56 5.54
CA GLY A 69 -12.72 -8.73 5.06
C GLY A 69 -11.88 -9.37 6.18
N ARG A 70 -11.72 -10.69 6.17
CA ARG A 70 -10.96 -11.48 7.17
C ARG A 70 -9.51 -11.05 7.27
N LEU A 71 -8.92 -10.72 6.13
CA LEU A 71 -7.55 -10.21 6.02
C LEU A 71 -7.52 -9.08 5.00
N ASN A 72 -6.89 -7.97 5.36
CA ASN A 72 -6.65 -6.83 4.49
C ASN A 72 -5.14 -6.60 4.40
N LEU A 73 -4.56 -6.89 3.24
CA LEU A 73 -3.15 -6.68 2.95
C LEU A 73 -3.01 -5.50 1.99
N VAL A 74 -2.33 -4.45 2.43
CA VAL A 74 -2.08 -3.25 1.62
C VAL A 74 -0.58 -3.11 1.44
N LEU A 75 -0.14 -3.16 0.19
CA LEU A 75 1.27 -3.08 -0.21
C LEU A 75 1.44 -1.89 -1.15
N SER A 76 2.40 -1.03 -0.83
CA SER A 76 2.78 0.12 -1.64
C SER A 76 4.26 0.06 -1.96
N ASP A 77 4.57 -0.20 -3.21
CA ASP A 77 5.91 -0.17 -3.77
C ASP A 77 6.15 1.20 -4.40
N CYS A 78 6.44 2.18 -3.55
CA CYS A 78 6.65 3.58 -3.95
C CYS A 78 7.56 4.30 -2.97
N CYS A 79 8.10 5.46 -3.38
CA CYS A 79 8.98 6.24 -2.52
C CYS A 79 8.21 6.78 -1.29
N ASN A 80 8.87 6.78 -0.13
CA ASN A 80 8.36 7.34 1.13
C ASN A 80 9.32 8.43 1.63
N ARG A 81 9.56 9.45 0.80
CA ARG A 81 10.48 10.56 1.06
C ARG A 81 9.86 11.87 0.59
N ASP A 82 10.30 12.97 1.20
CA ASP A 82 9.98 14.33 0.78
C ASP A 82 10.24 14.54 -0.72
N PRO A 83 9.22 14.91 -1.51
CA PRO A 83 9.35 15.08 -2.96
C PRO A 83 10.17 16.32 -3.35
N THR A 84 10.41 17.23 -2.42
CA THR A 84 11.25 18.43 -2.61
C THR A 84 12.70 18.19 -2.23
N SER A 85 13.00 17.12 -1.50
CA SER A 85 14.37 16.72 -1.21
C SER A 85 15.06 16.23 -2.48
N GLY A 86 16.26 16.76 -2.76
CA GLY A 86 17.00 16.43 -3.98
C GLY A 86 17.17 14.91 -4.15
N ALA A 87 16.93 14.41 -5.37
CA ALA A 87 17.09 13.00 -5.67
C ALA A 87 18.55 12.59 -5.43
N LEU A 88 18.79 11.70 -4.47
CA LEU A 88 20.03 10.97 -4.42
C LEU A 88 20.00 9.99 -5.59
N VAL A 89 20.61 10.38 -6.71
CA VAL A 89 20.85 9.46 -7.83
C VAL A 89 21.93 8.48 -7.35
N SER A 90 21.51 7.38 -6.75
CA SER A 90 22.42 6.25 -6.51
C SER A 90 22.76 5.63 -7.87
N SER A 91 24.04 5.58 -8.21
CA SER A 91 24.56 5.02 -9.46
C SER A 91 24.43 3.49 -9.56
N GLU A 92 23.82 2.84 -8.58
CA GLU A 92 23.69 1.39 -8.50
C GLU A 92 22.21 1.01 -8.56
N GLY A 93 21.86 0.18 -9.55
CA GLY A 93 20.52 -0.38 -9.68
C GLY A 93 20.11 -1.11 -8.41
N ALA A 94 18.84 -0.99 -8.03
CA ALA A 94 18.29 -1.63 -6.84
C ALA A 94 18.62 -3.13 -6.83
N SER A 95 19.51 -3.55 -5.92
CA SER A 95 19.85 -4.95 -5.73
C SER A 95 18.76 -5.60 -4.88
N THR A 96 17.94 -6.44 -5.50
CA THR A 96 16.94 -7.24 -4.78
C THR A 96 17.64 -8.37 -4.05
N ARG A 97 17.64 -8.36 -2.71
CA ARG A 97 17.99 -9.56 -1.94
C ARG A 97 16.89 -10.59 -2.13
N THR A 98 17.25 -11.78 -2.59
CA THR A 98 16.34 -12.91 -2.65
C THR A 98 15.94 -13.33 -1.24
N SER A 99 14.65 -13.58 -1.02
CA SER A 99 14.15 -14.16 0.23
C SER A 99 14.77 -15.55 0.42
N SER A 100 15.37 -15.82 1.58
CA SER A 100 15.79 -17.16 1.99
C SER A 100 14.61 -18.07 2.36
N ILE A 101 13.43 -17.47 2.55
CA ILE A 101 12.17 -18.18 2.72
C ILE A 101 11.62 -18.53 1.33
N GLY A 102 11.59 -19.83 1.04
CA GLY A 102 10.88 -20.38 -0.11
C GLY A 102 9.37 -20.40 0.11
N TRP A 103 8.62 -20.46 -0.98
CA TRP A 103 7.17 -20.64 -0.93
C TRP A 103 6.82 -21.97 -0.26
N SER A 104 6.11 -21.92 0.86
CA SER A 104 5.56 -23.10 1.54
C SER A 104 4.04 -23.01 1.53
N LYS A 105 3.41 -24.08 1.03
CA LYS A 105 1.95 -24.21 0.99
C LYS A 105 1.38 -24.23 2.40
N GLU A 106 2.09 -24.86 3.33
CA GLU A 106 1.73 -24.97 4.74
C GLU A 106 1.70 -23.58 5.40
N ASN A 107 2.71 -22.74 5.14
CA ASN A 107 2.74 -21.36 5.62
C ASN A 107 1.58 -20.53 5.06
N CYS A 108 1.30 -20.65 3.76
CA CYS A 108 0.17 -19.96 3.14
C CYS A 108 -1.19 -20.43 3.72
N GLN A 109 -1.36 -21.72 3.96
CA GLN A 109 -2.56 -22.26 4.59
C GLN A 109 -2.68 -21.83 6.06
N ALA A 110 -1.58 -21.78 6.79
CA ALA A 110 -1.56 -21.35 8.19
C ALA A 110 -1.90 -19.86 8.36
N LEU A 111 -1.51 -19.02 7.40
CA LEU A 111 -1.84 -17.59 7.37
C LEU A 111 -3.27 -17.33 6.88
N SER A 112 -3.71 -18.06 5.86
CA SER A 112 -4.93 -17.73 5.11
C SER A 112 -6.11 -18.67 5.36
N CYS A 113 -5.93 -19.83 6.00
CA CYS A 113 -6.98 -20.85 6.17
C CYS A 113 -7.23 -21.27 7.62
N ARG A 114 -6.53 -20.69 8.61
CA ARG A 114 -6.88 -20.92 10.01
C ARG A 114 -8.22 -20.29 10.35
N LYS A 115 -9.11 -21.09 10.95
CA LYS A 115 -10.44 -20.67 11.44
C LYS A 115 -10.39 -20.07 12.84
N ASP A 116 -9.32 -20.34 13.58
CA ASP A 116 -9.15 -19.86 14.94
C ASP A 116 -8.30 -18.58 14.96
N PRO A 117 -8.72 -17.53 15.69
CA PRO A 117 -7.90 -16.35 15.90
C PRO A 117 -6.61 -16.75 16.63
N CYS A 118 -5.49 -16.11 16.25
CA CYS A 118 -4.21 -16.35 16.91
C CYS A 118 -4.35 -16.09 18.42
N PRO A 119 -3.93 -17.01 19.31
CA PRO A 119 -3.91 -16.72 20.74
C PRO A 119 -2.98 -15.53 20.99
N CYS A 120 -3.47 -14.57 21.78
CA CYS A 120 -2.73 -13.41 22.27
C CYS A 120 -1.59 -13.83 23.20
#